data_AF-C9LE13-F1
#
_entry.id   AF-C9LE13-F1
#
_cell.length_a   1.000
_cell.length_b   1.000
_cell.length_c   1.000
_cell.angle_alpha   90.00
_cell.angle_beta   90.00
_cell.angle_gamma   90.00
#
_symmetry.space_group_name_H-M   'P 1'
#
loop_
_entity.id
_entity.type
_entity.pdbx_description
1 polymer ?
#
loop_
_entity_poly.entity_id
_entity_poly.type
_entity_poly.pdbx_seq_one_letter_code
_entity_poly.pdbx_strand_id
1 'polypeptide(L)'
;MRKGAFLNLYDEDKLYDIIYYHNPSHWIDNKIDDLNPISDEARWSEEIKYYEGGVISESIKNLPTNTGGIYMFYLKGINLPFIEKYVVYIGRCHYSEGRQHIRKRAKEYDSDESRTDIVRMKKYWKDYLFYRYYPETNNEQIDKDEVALIRAIRPPFNSEIPDKLDVQPTEKAF
;
A
#
# COMPACT_ATOMS: atom_id res chain seq x y z
N MET A 1 -26.12 35.50 18.80
CA MET A 1 -24.74 36.00 18.96
C MET A 1 -23.80 34.84 18.63
N ARG A 2 -22.83 35.09 17.74
CA ARG A 2 -22.06 34.12 16.93
C ARG A 2 -21.19 33.15 17.77
N LYS A 3 -21.35 31.84 17.56
CA LYS A 3 -20.31 30.81 17.82
C LYS A 3 -19.83 30.25 16.47
N GLY A 4 -19.16 31.07 15.68
CA GLY A 4 -18.77 30.71 14.31
C GLY A 4 -17.56 31.49 13.81
N ALA A 5 -16.59 31.75 14.68
CA ALA A 5 -15.31 32.32 14.32
C ALA A 5 -14.28 31.45 15.01
N PHE A 6 -13.57 30.59 14.27
CA PHE A 6 -12.28 29.93 14.57
C PHE A 6 -12.07 28.63 13.77
N LEU A 7 -13.05 28.13 13.01
CA LEU A 7 -12.78 27.12 11.98
C LEU A 7 -12.20 27.85 10.77
N ASN A 8 -10.92 27.61 10.47
CA ASN A 8 -10.31 28.07 9.24
C ASN A 8 -11.07 27.43 8.06
N LEU A 9 -11.22 28.17 6.96
CA LEU A 9 -12.01 27.76 5.78
C LEU A 9 -11.59 26.40 5.18
N TYR A 10 -10.44 25.87 5.60
CA TYR A 10 -9.77 24.67 5.10
C TYR A 10 -9.42 23.66 6.21
N ASP A 11 -10.02 23.76 7.41
CA ASP A 11 -9.72 22.82 8.49
C ASP A 11 -10.18 21.38 8.18
N GLU A 12 -11.18 21.21 7.30
CA GLU A 12 -11.60 19.89 6.80
C GLU A 12 -10.58 19.29 5.82
N ASP A 13 -9.90 20.11 5.02
CA ASP A 13 -8.89 19.65 4.06
C ASP A 13 -7.71 18.96 4.78
N LYS A 14 -7.38 19.41 6.00
CA LYS A 14 -6.34 18.79 6.83
C LYS A 14 -6.60 17.30 7.12
N LEU A 15 -7.85 16.85 7.09
CA LEU A 15 -8.18 15.44 7.25
C LEU A 15 -7.61 14.59 6.10
N TYR A 16 -7.52 15.21 4.92
CA TYR A 16 -7.05 14.65 3.65
C TYR A 16 -5.58 15.03 3.33
N ASP A 17 -4.87 15.69 4.24
CA ASP A 17 -3.46 16.00 4.00
C ASP A 17 -2.60 14.74 3.91
N ILE A 18 -1.90 14.58 2.78
CA ILE A 18 -0.91 13.54 2.53
C ILE A 18 0.39 14.20 2.08
N ILE A 19 1.50 13.88 2.74
CA ILE A 19 2.82 14.45 2.43
C ILE A 19 3.66 13.40 1.69
N TYR A 20 4.12 13.75 0.49
CA TYR A 20 5.01 12.92 -0.32
C TYR A 20 6.46 13.42 -0.23
N TYR A 21 7.38 12.53 0.10
CA TYR A 21 8.81 12.84 0.24
C TYR A 21 9.59 12.48 -1.03
N HIS A 22 9.30 13.18 -2.12
CA HIS A 22 10.03 12.98 -3.38
C HIS A 22 11.48 13.44 -3.25
N ASN A 23 12.41 12.50 -3.42
CA ASN A 23 13.84 12.77 -3.42
C ASN A 23 14.53 11.85 -4.44
N PRO A 24 15.12 12.40 -5.52
CA PRO A 24 15.81 11.59 -6.52
C PRO A 24 16.91 10.69 -5.97
N SER A 25 17.58 11.10 -4.89
CA SER A 25 18.60 10.24 -4.24
C SER A 25 18.01 8.92 -3.75
N HIS A 26 16.77 8.93 -3.24
CA HIS A 26 16.10 7.69 -2.82
C HIS A 26 15.92 6.72 -3.98
N TRP A 27 15.63 7.23 -5.19
CA TRP A 27 15.43 6.40 -6.38
C TRP A 27 16.76 5.83 -6.88
N ILE A 28 17.82 6.64 -6.88
CA ILE A 28 19.15 6.23 -7.34
C ILE A 28 19.75 5.20 -6.38
N ASP A 29 19.72 5.49 -5.08
CA ASP A 29 20.36 4.67 -4.04
C ASP A 29 19.65 3.33 -3.80
N ASN A 30 18.37 3.24 -4.16
CA ASN A 30 17.53 2.04 -4.00
C ASN A 30 17.00 1.54 -5.35
N LYS A 31 17.70 1.84 -6.44
CA LYS A 31 17.34 1.38 -7.78
C LYS A 31 17.28 -0.15 -7.80
N ILE A 32 16.14 -0.67 -8.24
CA ILE A 32 15.95 -2.09 -8.49
C ILE A 32 16.72 -2.48 -9.76
N ASP A 33 17.33 -3.66 -9.76
CA ASP A 33 18.00 -4.22 -10.94
C ASP A 33 17.02 -4.31 -12.11
N ASP A 34 17.43 -3.90 -13.30
CA ASP A 34 16.55 -3.90 -14.49
C ASP A 34 16.15 -5.32 -14.93
N LEU A 35 16.88 -6.34 -14.47
CA LEU A 35 16.55 -7.76 -14.65
C LEU A 35 15.63 -8.31 -13.56
N ASN A 36 15.38 -7.57 -12.49
CA ASN A 36 14.45 -7.99 -11.45
C ASN A 36 13.02 -7.93 -12.01
N PRO A 37 12.28 -9.05 -12.04
CA PRO A 37 10.97 -9.08 -12.67
C PRO A 37 9.92 -8.14 -12.09
N ILE A 38 10.11 -7.63 -10.87
CA ILE A 38 9.18 -6.68 -10.27
C ILE A 38 9.11 -5.34 -11.04
N SER A 39 10.12 -5.00 -11.85
CA SER A 39 10.09 -3.80 -12.70
C SER A 39 9.21 -3.95 -13.95
N ASP A 40 8.78 -5.17 -14.28
CA ASP A 40 7.93 -5.47 -15.43
C ASP A 40 6.45 -5.31 -15.07
N GLU A 41 5.81 -4.27 -15.59
CA GLU A 41 4.39 -3.98 -15.34
C GLU A 41 3.47 -5.16 -15.69
N ALA A 42 3.80 -5.94 -16.72
CA ALA A 42 2.99 -7.07 -17.17
C ALA A 42 2.95 -8.23 -16.16
N ARG A 43 3.85 -8.23 -15.17
CA ARG A 43 3.89 -9.22 -14.09
C ARG A 43 3.09 -8.82 -12.85
N TRP A 44 2.65 -7.57 -12.78
CA TRP A 44 1.74 -7.14 -11.73
C TRP A 44 0.31 -7.49 -12.08
N SER A 45 -0.53 -7.61 -11.07
CA SER A 45 -1.96 -7.71 -11.26
C SER A 45 -2.52 -6.51 -12.01
N GLU A 46 -3.71 -6.68 -12.59
CA GLU A 46 -4.57 -5.54 -12.93
C GLU A 46 -4.85 -4.69 -11.68
N GLU A 47 -5.29 -3.46 -11.93
CA GLU A 47 -5.80 -2.58 -10.88
C GLU A 47 -7.10 -3.14 -10.27
N ILE A 48 -7.18 -3.15 -8.94
CA ILE A 48 -8.34 -3.64 -8.20
C ILE A 48 -8.87 -2.53 -7.30
N LYS A 49 -10.15 -2.15 -7.47
CA LYS A 49 -10.82 -1.27 -6.50
C LYS A 49 -10.96 -2.03 -5.17
N TYR A 50 -10.45 -1.48 -4.08
CA TYR A 50 -10.36 -2.22 -2.82
C TYR A 50 -11.70 -2.28 -2.08
N TYR A 51 -12.48 -1.21 -2.15
CA TYR A 51 -13.83 -1.13 -1.57
C TYR A 51 -14.91 -0.86 -2.62
N GLU A 52 -16.03 -1.59 -2.53
CA GLU A 52 -17.22 -1.41 -3.35
C GLU A 52 -18.44 -1.40 -2.44
N GLY A 53 -19.26 -0.34 -2.50
CA GLY A 53 -20.44 -0.21 -1.64
C GLY A 53 -20.11 -0.21 -0.14
N GLY A 54 -18.94 0.28 0.25
CA GLY A 54 -18.51 0.32 1.65
C GLY A 54 -18.04 -1.01 2.23
N VAL A 55 -17.89 -2.07 1.43
CA VAL A 55 -17.34 -3.37 1.85
C VAL A 55 -16.17 -3.76 0.96
N ILE A 56 -15.30 -4.65 1.44
CA ILE A 56 -14.17 -5.15 0.65
C ILE A 56 -14.68 -5.79 -0.66
N SER A 57 -14.04 -5.45 -1.78
CA SER A 57 -14.51 -5.86 -3.11
C SER A 57 -14.41 -7.37 -3.32
N GLU A 58 -15.21 -7.88 -4.25
CA GLU A 58 -15.22 -9.30 -4.57
C GLU A 58 -13.91 -9.72 -5.25
N SER A 59 -13.29 -8.83 -6.02
CA SER A 59 -11.97 -9.02 -6.62
C SER A 59 -10.88 -9.28 -5.58
N ILE A 60 -10.88 -8.54 -4.45
CA ILE A 60 -9.95 -8.80 -3.34
C ILE A 60 -10.22 -10.16 -2.69
N LYS A 61 -11.50 -10.54 -2.54
CA LYS A 61 -11.86 -11.84 -1.95
C LYS A 61 -11.42 -13.02 -2.82
N ASN A 62 -11.23 -12.82 -4.12
CA ASN A 62 -10.88 -13.84 -5.10
C ASN A 62 -9.40 -13.85 -5.54
N LEU A 63 -8.55 -12.98 -4.95
CA LEU A 63 -7.10 -13.00 -5.15
C LEU A 63 -6.48 -14.40 -5.01
N PRO A 64 -5.33 -14.74 -5.61
CA PRO A 64 -4.76 -16.08 -5.48
C PRO A 64 -4.38 -16.45 -4.03
N THR A 65 -4.36 -17.75 -3.75
CA THR A 65 -3.97 -18.33 -2.45
C THR A 65 -2.65 -19.12 -2.51
N ASN A 66 -2.04 -19.21 -3.69
CA ASN A 66 -0.84 -19.97 -3.99
C ASN A 66 0.42 -19.09 -4.14
N THR A 67 0.34 -17.83 -3.71
CA THR A 67 1.44 -16.86 -3.79
C THR A 67 1.39 -15.88 -2.62
N GLY A 68 2.55 -15.35 -2.27
CA GLY A 68 2.71 -14.17 -1.44
C GLY A 68 2.89 -12.96 -2.33
N GLY A 69 3.92 -12.17 -2.06
CA GLY A 69 4.39 -11.11 -2.94
C GLY A 69 4.38 -9.73 -2.33
N ILE A 70 4.50 -8.72 -3.20
CA ILE A 70 4.42 -7.30 -2.85
C ILE A 70 3.04 -6.80 -3.21
N TYR A 71 2.47 -5.92 -2.38
CA TYR A 71 1.26 -5.18 -2.72
C TYR A 71 1.42 -3.71 -2.43
N MET A 72 0.60 -2.93 -3.13
CA MET A 72 0.50 -1.50 -2.93
C MET A 72 -0.95 -1.08 -2.83
N PHE A 73 -1.20 -0.10 -1.96
CA PHE A 73 -2.37 0.74 -2.01
C PHE A 73 -2.01 2.05 -2.69
N TYR A 74 -2.90 2.53 -3.53
CA TYR A 74 -2.80 3.84 -4.15
C TYR A 74 -4.16 4.50 -4.26
N LEU A 75 -4.14 5.82 -4.27
CA LEU A 75 -5.31 6.63 -4.53
C LEU A 75 -5.47 6.83 -6.02
N LYS A 76 -6.72 6.81 -6.49
CA LYS A 76 -7.06 7.11 -7.88
C LYS A 76 -8.05 8.26 -7.97
N GLY A 77 -7.66 9.31 -8.66
CA GLY A 77 -8.52 10.45 -8.97
C GLY A 77 -9.59 10.11 -10.01
N ILE A 78 -10.61 10.95 -10.09
CA ILE A 78 -11.79 10.74 -10.94
C ILE A 78 -11.77 11.56 -12.24
N ASN A 79 -10.89 12.56 -12.36
CA ASN A 79 -10.89 13.48 -13.49
C ASN A 79 -10.02 12.94 -14.63
N LEU A 80 -8.79 12.52 -14.29
CA LEU A 80 -7.81 11.93 -15.21
C LEU A 80 -7.25 10.62 -14.60
N PRO A 81 -8.07 9.56 -14.48
CA PRO A 81 -7.71 8.38 -13.69
C PRO A 81 -6.52 7.57 -14.24
N PHE A 82 -6.07 7.86 -15.47
CA PHE A 82 -4.87 7.26 -16.04
C PHE A 82 -3.57 7.83 -15.47
N ILE A 83 -3.58 9.06 -14.94
CA ILE A 83 -2.39 9.74 -14.38
C ILE A 83 -2.55 10.11 -12.90
N GLU A 84 -3.78 10.30 -12.42
CA GLU A 84 -4.09 10.57 -11.01
C GLU A 84 -3.95 9.30 -10.17
N LYS A 85 -2.74 8.73 -10.10
CA LYS A 85 -2.41 7.52 -9.33
C LYS A 85 -1.33 7.84 -8.31
N TYR A 86 -1.66 7.73 -7.03
CA TYR A 86 -0.75 8.14 -5.94
C TYR A 86 -0.52 6.98 -4.98
N VAL A 87 0.67 6.38 -5.01
CA VAL A 87 1.03 5.27 -4.11
C VAL A 87 1.06 5.77 -2.67
N VAL A 88 0.26 5.16 -1.80
CA VAL A 88 0.13 5.60 -0.40
C VAL A 88 0.67 4.60 0.62
N TYR A 89 0.71 3.31 0.28
CA TYR A 89 1.26 2.27 1.13
C TYR A 89 1.84 1.14 0.26
N ILE A 90 2.96 0.58 0.69
CA ILE A 90 3.55 -0.65 0.14
C ILE A 90 3.74 -1.64 1.27
N GLY A 91 3.44 -2.90 1.04
CA GLY A 91 3.77 -3.95 1.99
C GLY A 91 3.98 -5.29 1.32
N ARG A 92 4.42 -6.25 2.11
CA ARG A 92 4.66 -7.62 1.66
C ARG A 92 3.74 -8.66 2.30
N CYS A 93 3.62 -9.79 1.62
CA CYS A 93 3.09 -11.03 2.16
C CYS A 93 4.07 -12.15 1.89
N HIS A 94 4.65 -12.73 2.94
CA HIS A 94 5.35 -14.00 2.79
C HIS A 94 4.38 -15.10 2.36
N TYR A 95 4.85 -15.99 1.50
CA TYR A 95 4.14 -17.18 1.12
C TYR A 95 4.45 -18.33 2.09
N SER A 96 3.39 -18.96 2.58
CA SER A 96 3.46 -20.24 3.26
C SER A 96 2.21 -21.02 2.87
N GLU A 97 2.43 -22.18 2.25
CA GLU A 97 1.37 -23.03 1.75
C GLU A 97 0.30 -23.30 2.82
N GLY A 98 -0.95 -22.99 2.48
CA GLY A 98 -2.11 -23.15 3.38
C GLY A 98 -2.17 -22.21 4.59
N ARG A 99 -1.20 -21.29 4.79
CA ARG A 99 -1.14 -20.43 5.99
C ARG A 99 -1.09 -18.93 5.70
N GLN A 100 -0.24 -18.50 4.78
CA GLN A 100 0.01 -17.10 4.45
C GLN A 100 0.08 -16.94 2.93
N HIS A 101 -0.73 -16.02 2.41
CA HIS A 101 -0.84 -15.74 0.98
C HIS A 101 -1.51 -14.37 0.76
N ILE A 102 -1.37 -13.84 -0.44
CA ILE A 102 -1.76 -12.46 -0.76
C ILE A 102 -3.24 -12.16 -0.45
N ARG A 103 -4.16 -13.09 -0.78
CA ARG A 103 -5.60 -12.94 -0.43
C ARG A 103 -5.83 -12.75 1.06
N LYS A 104 -5.17 -13.53 1.92
CA LYS A 104 -5.36 -13.46 3.37
C LYS A 104 -4.86 -12.11 3.88
N ARG A 105 -3.64 -11.74 3.49
CA ARG A 105 -3.06 -10.44 3.85
C ARG A 105 -3.93 -9.27 3.39
N ALA A 106 -4.43 -9.30 2.15
CA ALA A 106 -5.30 -8.25 1.63
C ALA A 106 -6.60 -8.12 2.42
N LYS A 107 -7.17 -9.21 2.95
CA LYS A 107 -8.38 -9.18 3.80
C LYS A 107 -8.13 -8.64 5.21
N GLU A 108 -6.98 -8.95 5.81
CA GLU A 108 -6.63 -8.53 7.17
C GLU A 108 -6.68 -7.00 7.36
N TYR A 109 -6.38 -6.25 6.29
CA TYR A 109 -6.42 -4.78 6.32
C TYR A 109 -7.83 -4.22 6.57
N ASP A 110 -8.89 -4.91 6.17
CA ASP A 110 -10.26 -4.40 6.37
C ASP A 110 -10.61 -4.31 7.86
N SER A 111 -10.24 -5.35 8.62
CA SER A 111 -10.43 -5.46 10.07
C SER A 111 -9.34 -4.79 10.91
N ASP A 112 -8.32 -4.16 10.29
CA ASP A 112 -7.24 -3.53 11.04
C ASP A 112 -7.69 -2.24 11.74
N GLU A 113 -7.67 -2.22 13.07
CA GLU A 113 -8.03 -1.06 13.88
C GLU A 113 -6.84 -0.50 14.68
N SER A 114 -5.66 -1.12 14.59
CA SER A 114 -4.51 -0.80 15.44
C SER A 114 -3.51 0.14 14.78
N ARG A 115 -3.25 -0.04 13.48
CA ARG A 115 -2.25 0.76 12.76
C ARG A 115 -2.84 2.10 12.34
N THR A 116 -2.47 3.16 13.05
CA THR A 116 -3.09 4.49 12.92
C THR A 116 -3.10 5.01 11.48
N ASP A 117 -2.02 4.82 10.72
CA ASP A 117 -1.94 5.25 9.32
C ASP A 117 -2.84 4.44 8.38
N ILE A 118 -2.98 3.14 8.62
CA ILE A 118 -3.90 2.27 7.88
C ILE A 118 -5.35 2.64 8.20
N VAL A 119 -5.67 2.86 9.47
CA VAL A 119 -6.99 3.31 9.91
C VAL A 119 -7.33 4.66 9.27
N ARG A 120 -6.37 5.60 9.26
CA ARG A 120 -6.52 6.91 8.60
C ARG A 120 -6.75 6.76 7.11
N MET A 121 -5.93 5.94 6.43
CA MET A 121 -6.08 5.65 5.00
C MET A 121 -7.48 5.15 4.68
N LYS A 122 -7.96 4.13 5.39
CA LYS A 122 -9.30 3.57 5.18
C LYS A 122 -10.41 4.59 5.47
N LYS A 123 -10.28 5.34 6.56
CA LYS A 123 -11.33 6.27 7.01
C LYS A 123 -11.61 7.38 6.00
N TYR A 124 -10.56 7.98 5.43
CA TYR A 124 -10.69 9.15 4.57
C TYR A 124 -10.67 8.82 3.08
N TRP A 125 -10.08 7.68 2.68
CA TRP A 125 -9.80 7.40 1.27
C TRP A 125 -10.50 6.17 0.70
N LYS A 126 -11.37 5.51 1.49
CA LYS A 126 -12.05 4.26 1.16
C LYS A 126 -12.53 4.16 -0.29
N ASP A 127 -13.24 5.19 -0.75
CA ASP A 127 -13.94 5.19 -2.04
C ASP A 127 -13.01 5.38 -3.25
N TYR A 128 -11.78 5.83 -2.99
CA TYR A 128 -10.74 6.12 -3.97
C TYR A 128 -9.52 5.21 -3.81
N LEU A 129 -9.61 4.18 -2.96
CA LEU A 129 -8.51 3.29 -2.64
C LEU A 129 -8.47 2.10 -3.60
N PHE A 130 -7.32 1.94 -4.26
CA PHE A 130 -7.03 0.88 -5.20
C PHE A 130 -5.85 0.04 -4.72
N TYR A 131 -5.81 -1.19 -5.22
CA TYR A 131 -4.86 -2.22 -4.84
C TYR A 131 -4.23 -2.82 -6.11
N ARG A 132 -2.94 -3.13 -6.02
CA ARG A 132 -2.21 -3.91 -7.03
C ARG A 132 -1.20 -4.79 -6.30
N TYR A 133 -0.90 -5.97 -6.85
CA TYR A 133 0.10 -6.85 -6.28
C TYR A 133 0.99 -7.50 -7.34
N TYR A 134 2.21 -7.81 -6.95
CA TYR A 134 3.18 -8.60 -7.70
C TYR A 134 3.30 -9.98 -7.02
N PRO A 135 2.91 -11.08 -7.68
CA PRO A 135 3.00 -12.41 -7.10
C PRO A 135 4.44 -12.90 -7.04
N GLU A 136 4.85 -13.41 -5.87
CA GLU A 136 6.15 -14.03 -5.64
C GLU A 136 6.02 -15.13 -4.56
N THR A 137 6.85 -16.17 -4.63
CA THR A 137 6.88 -17.26 -3.64
C THR A 137 8.22 -17.34 -2.92
N ASN A 138 9.28 -16.72 -3.46
CA ASN A 138 10.56 -16.57 -2.77
C ASN A 138 10.48 -15.44 -1.72
N ASN A 139 10.36 -15.83 -0.45
CA ASN A 139 10.27 -14.90 0.67
C ASN A 139 11.48 -13.98 0.84
N GLU A 140 12.69 -14.43 0.47
CA GLU A 140 13.88 -13.55 0.52
C GLU A 140 13.82 -12.46 -0.56
N GLN A 141 13.30 -12.79 -1.74
CA GLN A 141 13.10 -11.82 -2.81
C GLN A 141 12.04 -10.79 -2.42
N ILE A 142 10.93 -11.27 -1.83
CA ILE A 142 9.87 -10.43 -1.28
C ILE A 142 10.44 -9.43 -0.26
N ASP A 143 11.29 -9.87 0.66
CA ASP A 143 11.88 -8.97 1.66
C ASP A 143 12.79 -7.91 1.01
N LYS A 144 13.62 -8.31 0.05
CA LYS A 144 14.51 -7.39 -0.69
C LYS A 144 13.71 -6.33 -1.47
N ASP A 145 12.67 -6.77 -2.17
CA ASP A 145 11.86 -5.90 -3.02
C ASP A 145 11.03 -4.91 -2.21
N GLU A 146 10.44 -5.33 -1.08
CA GLU A 146 9.73 -4.43 -0.18
C GLU A 146 10.65 -3.31 0.31
N VAL A 147 11.83 -3.67 0.81
CA VAL A 147 12.81 -2.71 1.34
C VAL A 147 13.21 -1.72 0.26
N ALA A 148 13.54 -2.19 -0.94
CA ALA A 148 13.94 -1.33 -2.05
C ALA A 148 12.82 -0.35 -2.44
N LEU A 149 11.58 -0.85 -2.59
CA LEU A 149 10.43 -0.03 -3.00
C LEU A 149 10.04 1.00 -1.93
N ILE A 150 9.95 0.62 -0.65
CA ILE A 150 9.60 1.56 0.43
C ILE A 150 10.68 2.65 0.55
N ARG A 151 11.96 2.30 0.45
CA ARG A 151 13.06 3.27 0.53
C ARG A 151 13.08 4.21 -0.67
N ALA A 152 12.79 3.71 -1.87
CA ALA A 152 12.74 4.53 -3.08
C ALA A 152 11.51 5.47 -3.10
N ILE A 153 10.32 4.93 -2.85
CA ILE A 153 9.04 5.64 -3.06
C ILE A 153 8.65 6.46 -1.83
N ARG A 154 8.99 6.01 -0.62
CA ARG A 154 8.61 6.60 0.66
C ARG A 154 7.09 6.86 0.77
N PRO A 155 6.25 5.81 0.69
CA PRO A 155 4.82 6.01 0.73
C PRO A 155 4.38 6.62 2.06
N PRO A 156 3.42 7.57 2.05
CA PRO A 156 3.03 8.36 3.21
C PRO A 156 2.45 7.55 4.39
N PHE A 157 1.84 6.38 4.15
CA PHE A 157 1.28 5.54 5.20
C PHE A 157 2.18 4.37 5.61
N ASN A 158 3.42 4.31 5.11
CA ASN A 158 4.44 3.45 5.68
C ASN A 158 5.11 4.19 6.85
N SER A 159 4.65 3.91 8.08
CA SER A 159 5.17 4.52 9.31
C SER A 159 6.64 4.19 9.56
N GLU A 160 7.03 2.96 9.24
CA GLU A 160 8.39 2.47 9.38
C GLU A 160 9.06 2.38 8.01
N ILE A 161 10.26 2.92 7.91
CA ILE A 161 11.12 2.72 6.75
C ILE A 161 12.13 1.66 7.12
N PRO A 162 12.16 0.53 6.40
CA PRO A 162 13.12 -0.52 6.67
C PRO A 162 14.56 0.00 6.51
N ASP A 163 15.34 -0.07 7.60
CA ASP A 163 16.79 0.02 7.52
C ASP A 163 17.33 -1.24 6.84
N LYS A 164 18.44 -1.09 6.10
CA LYS A 164 19.01 -2.12 5.19
C LYS A 164 18.88 -3.53 5.78
N LEU A 165 18.14 -4.43 5.12
CA LEU A 165 18.08 -5.90 5.31
C LEU A 165 18.38 -6.45 6.72
N ASP A 166 18.10 -5.71 7.78
CA ASP A 166 17.93 -6.29 9.10
C ASP A 166 16.46 -6.69 9.12
N VAL A 167 16.25 -7.98 8.82
CA VAL A 167 14.95 -8.64 8.76
C VAL A 167 14.17 -8.29 10.03
N GLN A 168 13.27 -7.31 9.90
CA GLN A 168 12.29 -7.02 10.94
C GLN A 168 11.47 -8.30 11.11
N PRO A 169 11.42 -8.89 12.32
CA PRO A 169 10.63 -10.08 12.54
C PRO A 169 9.19 -9.78 12.14
N THR A 170 8.57 -10.70 11.40
CA THR A 170 7.19 -10.57 10.95
C THR A 170 6.29 -10.26 12.14
N GLU A 171 5.84 -9.02 12.28
CA GLU A 171 4.81 -8.71 13.26
C GLU A 171 3.57 -9.53 12.89
N LYS A 172 3.17 -10.41 13.81
CA LYS A 172 1.88 -11.05 13.73
C LYS A 172 0.84 -9.93 13.89
N ALA A 173 -0.02 -9.77 12.89
CA ALA A 173 -1.32 -9.19 13.16
C ALA A 173 -1.98 -10.12 14.20
N PHE A 174 -2.22 -9.56 15.40
CA PHE A 174 -2.83 -10.28 16.53
C PHE A 174 -4.21 -10.80 16.17
#